data_AF-A0A1Z4I1I8-F1
#
_entry.id   AF-A0A1Z4I1I8-F1
#
_cell.length_a   1.000
_cell.length_b   1.000
_cell.length_c   1.000
_cell.angle_alpha   90.00
_cell.angle_beta   90.00
_cell.angle_gamma   90.00
#
_symmetry.space_group_name_H-M   'P 1'
#
loop_
_entity.id
_entity.type
_entity.pdbx_description
1 polymer ?
#
loop_
_entity_poly.entity_id
_entity_poly.type
_entity_poly.pdbx_seq_one_letter_code
_entity_poly.pdbx_strand_id
1 'polypeptide(L)' 'MYDTIVILKGVPAEICNNCGEYYLNAAVTEQVLQRAEEAVSKGAEVEILRYAA' A
#
# COMPACT_ATOMS: atom_id res chain seq x y z
N MET A 1 -2.78 -2.56 -22.55
CA MET A 1 -2.19 -2.87 -21.24
C MET A 1 -2.68 -1.75 -20.35
N TYR A 2 -3.64 -2.02 -19.46
CA TYR A 2 -4.23 -0.98 -18.63
C TYR A 2 -3.39 -0.88 -17.36
N ASP A 3 -2.96 0.32 -17.02
CA ASP A 3 -2.28 0.57 -15.75
C ASP A 3 -3.33 0.61 -14.64
N THR A 4 -3.11 -0.13 -13.55
CA THR A 4 -3.97 -0.12 -12.36
C THR A 4 -3.43 0.90 -11.36
N ILE A 5 -4.26 1.87 -10.97
CA ILE A 5 -3.92 2.85 -9.92
C ILE A 5 -4.53 2.41 -8.60
N VAL A 6 -3.72 2.19 -7.58
CA VAL A 6 -4.18 1.82 -6.23
C VAL A 6 -3.85 2.92 -5.24
N ILE A 7 -4.87 3.46 -4.55
CA ILE A 7 -4.70 4.46 -3.50
C ILE A 7 -5.02 3.81 -2.15
N LEU A 8 -3.99 3.55 -1.34
CA LEU A 8 -4.12 3.04 0.02
C LEU A 8 -4.05 4.19 1.03
N LYS A 9 -5.16 4.45 1.71
CA LYS A 9 -5.27 5.54 2.70
C LYS A 9 -5.07 5.01 4.13
N GLY A 10 -4.32 5.76 4.93
CA GLY A 10 -4.13 5.46 6.36
C GLY A 10 -3.18 4.29 6.63
N VAL A 11 -2.25 4.02 5.71
CA VAL A 11 -1.20 3.01 5.92
C VAL A 11 -0.31 3.46 7.09
N PRO A 12 -0.16 2.66 8.15
CA PRO A 12 0.72 3.00 9.25
C PRO A 12 2.17 2.99 8.79
N ALA A 13 2.91 4.06 9.08
CA ALA A 13 4.32 4.18 8.78
C ALA A 13 5.10 4.49 10.06
N GLU A 14 6.32 4.00 10.12
CA GLU A 14 7.30 4.34 11.14
C GLU A 14 8.23 5.43 10.62
N ILE A 15 8.91 6.13 11.54
CA ILE A 15 9.89 7.15 11.22
C ILE A 15 11.27 6.61 11.57
N CYS A 16 12.20 6.65 10.61
CA CYS A 16 13.57 6.23 10.87
C CYS A 16 14.25 7.19 11.84
N ASN A 17 14.77 6.67 12.95
CA ASN A 17 15.42 7.49 13.98
C ASN A 17 16.74 8.14 13.53
N ASN A 18 17.31 7.74 12.40
CA ASN A 18 18.58 8.26 11.89
C ASN A 18 18.41 9.33 10.81
N CYS A 19 17.47 9.16 9.87
CA CYS A 19 17.26 10.08 8.74
C CYS A 19 15.91 10.81 8.77
N GLY A 20 14.97 10.40 9.62
CA GLY A 20 13.63 11.00 9.71
C GLY A 20 12.68 10.62 8.57
N GLU A 21 13.08 9.68 7.71
CA GLU A 21 12.24 9.24 6.59
C GLU A 21 11.17 8.26 7.05
N TYR A 22 10.00 8.35 6.40
CA TYR A 22 8.91 7.39 6.59
C TYR A 22 9.27 6.06 5.96
N TYR A 23 9.04 4.97 6.68
CA TYR A 23 9.16 3.63 6.14
C TYR A 23 8.03 2.74 6.66
N LEU A 24 7.75 1.68 5.91
CA LEU A 24 6.83 0.63 6.33
C LEU A 24 7.64 -0.51 6.92
N ASN A 25 7.22 -1.06 8.05
CA ASN A 25 7.80 -2.31 8.53
C ASN A 25 7.40 -3.48 7.61
N ALA A 26 8.04 -4.63 7.81
CA ALA A 26 7.83 -5.79 6.95
C ALA A 26 6.35 -6.23 6.87
N ALA A 27 5.66 -6.28 8.01
CA ALA A 27 4.26 -6.71 8.07
C ALA A 27 3.32 -5.76 7.33
N VAL A 28 3.52 -4.44 7.46
CA VAL A 28 2.73 -3.45 6.74
C VAL A 28 3.06 -3.45 5.24
N THR A 29 4.33 -3.66 4.89
CA THR A 29 4.78 -3.75 3.50
C THR A 29 4.12 -4.93 2.78
N GLU A 30 4.11 -6.11 3.41
CA GLU A 30 3.45 -7.32 2.89
C GLU A 30 1.95 -7.07 2.66
N GLN A 31 1.30 -6.45 3.64
CA GLN A 31 -0.11 -6.10 3.59
C GLN A 31 -0.48 -5.07 2.52
N VAL A 32 0.39 -4.11 2.26
CA VAL A 32 0.24 -3.12 1.17
C VAL A 32 0.39 -3.80 -0.18
N LEU A 33 1.42 -4.65 -0.33
CA LEU A 33 1.68 -5.38 -1.57
C LEU A 33 0.52 -6.31 -1.93
N GLN A 34 0.04 -7.11 -0.97
CA GLN A 34 -1.08 -8.03 -1.20
C GLN A 34 -2.32 -7.30 -1.71
N ARG A 35 -2.69 -6.17 -1.10
CA ARG A 35 -3.87 -5.38 -1.52
C ARG A 35 -3.69 -4.78 -2.91
N ALA A 36 -2.46 -4.38 -3.28
CA ALA A 36 -2.16 -3.89 -4.61
C ALA A 36 -2.26 -5.01 -5.67
N GLU A 37 -1.72 -6.19 -5.38
CA GLU A 37 -1.80 -7.37 -6.26
C GLU A 37 -3.26 -7.82 -6.45
N GLU A 38 -4.06 -7.80 -5.39
CA GLU A 38 -5.49 -8.06 -5.46
C GLU A 38 -6.21 -7.08 -6.42
N ALA A 39 -5.92 -5.78 -6.33
CA ALA A 39 -6.49 -4.78 -7.23
C ALA A 39 -6.12 -5.02 -8.71
N VAL A 40 -4.85 -5.37 -8.97
CA VAL A 40 -4.38 -5.74 -10.31
C VAL A 40 -5.11 -6.99 -10.81
N SER A 41 -5.24 -8.02 -9.97
CA SER A 41 -5.90 -9.28 -10.35
C SER A 41 -7.38 -9.12 -10.67
N LYS A 42 -8.06 -8.17 -10.03
CA LYS A 42 -9.46 -7.79 -10.33
C LYS A 42 -9.60 -7.06 -11.67
N GLY A 43 -8.48 -6.61 -12.28
CA GLY A 43 -8.49 -5.77 -13.46
C GLY A 43 -9.02 -4.36 -13.17
N ALA A 44 -8.83 -3.85 -11.96
CA ALA A 44 -9.26 -2.50 -11.61
C ALA A 44 -8.45 -1.46 -12.40
N GLU A 45 -9.12 -0.46 -12.97
CA GLU A 45 -8.44 0.71 -13.52
C GLU A 45 -7.97 1.64 -12.39
N VAL A 46 -8.85 1.87 -11.39
CA VAL A 46 -8.55 2.62 -10.17
C VAL A 46 -9.24 1.98 -8.97
N GLU A 47 -8.52 1.73 -7.87
CA GLU A 47 -9.09 1.25 -6.60
C GLU A 47 -8.61 2.12 -5.43
N ILE A 48 -9.55 2.57 -4.59
CA ILE A 48 -9.25 3.38 -3.39
C ILE A 48 -9.61 2.56 -2.16
N LEU A 49 -8.60 2.20 -1.39
CA LEU A 49 -8.70 1.36 -0.22
C LEU A 49 -8.32 2.14 1.04
N ARG A 50 -8.93 1.79 2.17
CA ARG A 50 -8.48 2.24 3.49
C ARG A 50 -7.79 1.09 4.19
N TYR A 51 -6.62 1.35 4.74
CA TYR A 51 -5.91 0.39 5.57
C TYR A 51 -6.67 0.24 6.90
N ALA A 52 -7.42 -0.86 7.02
CA ALA A 52 -7.95 -1.35 8.28
C ALA A 52 -7.08 -2.55 8.68
N ALA A 53 -6.38 -2.41 9.81
CA ALA A 53 -5.56 -3.46 10.41
C ALA A 53 -6.45 -4.49 11.11
#